data_AF-A0AAU3KVS1-F1
#
_entry.id   AF-A0AAU3KVS1-F1
#
_cell.length_a   1.000
_cell.length_b   1.000
_cell.length_c   1.000
_cell.angle_alpha   90.00
_cell.angle_beta   90.00
_cell.angle_gamma   90.00
#
_symmetry.space_group_name_H-M   'P 1'
#
loop_
_entity.id
_entity.type
_entity.pdbx_description
1 polymer ?
#
loop_
_entity_poly.entity_id
_entity_poly.type
_entity_poly.pdbx_seq_one_letter_code
_entity_poly.pdbx_strand_id
1 'polypeptide(L)'
;MASGTGPAQVTTWSARSGFTGTVITSSKLVADGVGTWTVNSKTTLTGSWGNATSIVMTIMKNASTFGTYSIAFGATSTAFTPASITLAANDTVWLQYTTPFGASGTILSGAANTYLYFS
;
A
#
# COMPACT_ATOMS: atom_id res chain seq x y z
N MET A 1 29.46 5.65 -3.74
CA MET A 1 28.79 4.52 -3.05
C MET A 1 27.29 4.77 -3.11
N ALA A 2 26.55 4.03 -3.93
CA ALA A 2 25.12 4.24 -4.10
C ALA A 2 24.36 3.46 -3.01
N SER A 3 24.07 4.10 -1.87
CA SER A 3 23.09 3.56 -0.91
C SER A 3 21.69 4.00 -1.35
N GLY A 4 21.27 3.53 -2.53
CA GLY A 4 19.93 3.82 -3.04
C GLY A 4 18.91 2.99 -2.27
N THR A 5 18.13 3.61 -1.40
CA THR A 5 16.91 3.00 -0.86
C THR A 5 15.98 2.69 -2.02
N GLY A 6 15.95 1.41 -2.41
CA GLY A 6 15.06 0.90 -3.43
C GLY A 6 13.61 0.80 -2.93
N PRO A 7 12.67 0.46 -3.82
CA PRO A 7 11.29 0.21 -3.42
C PRO A 7 11.21 -0.87 -2.34
N ALA A 8 10.35 -0.64 -1.34
CA ALA A 8 10.14 -1.56 -0.23
C ALA A 8 8.67 -1.95 -0.10
N GLN A 9 8.40 -3.21 0.24
CA GLN A 9 7.04 -3.70 0.50
C GLN A 9 6.55 -3.19 1.86
N VAL A 10 5.30 -2.73 1.93
CA VAL A 10 4.61 -2.51 3.20
C VAL A 10 4.28 -3.87 3.79
N THR A 11 4.83 -4.16 4.96
CA THR A 11 4.65 -5.44 5.64
C THR A 11 3.68 -5.34 6.81
N THR A 12 3.25 -6.50 7.32
CA THR A 12 2.52 -6.68 8.58
C THR A 12 1.09 -6.11 8.65
N TRP A 13 0.57 -5.47 7.59
CA TRP A 13 -0.77 -4.86 7.58
C TRP A 13 -1.90 -5.90 7.74
N SER A 14 -3.05 -5.46 8.25
CA SER A 14 -4.22 -6.30 8.52
C SER A 14 -5.43 -5.85 7.70
N ALA A 15 -6.36 -6.77 7.46
CA ALA A 15 -7.66 -6.42 6.89
C ALA A 15 -8.40 -5.49 7.86
N ARG A 16 -9.08 -4.48 7.33
CA ARG A 16 -9.91 -3.59 8.15
C ARG A 16 -11.10 -4.39 8.71
N SER A 17 -11.52 -4.08 9.93
CA SER A 17 -12.77 -4.63 10.50
C SER A 17 -13.94 -4.41 9.55
N GLY A 18 -14.77 -5.45 9.34
CA GLY A 18 -15.88 -5.43 8.38
C GLY A 18 -15.56 -6.03 7.01
N PHE A 19 -14.31 -6.41 6.76
CA PHE A 19 -13.86 -7.04 5.50
C PHE A 19 -13.32 -8.45 5.76
N THR A 20 -14.12 -9.33 6.36
CA THR A 20 -13.71 -10.68 6.81
C THR A 20 -13.32 -11.64 5.69
N GLY A 21 -13.75 -11.38 4.44
CA GLY A 21 -13.34 -12.14 3.26
C GLY A 21 -11.94 -11.75 2.73
N THR A 22 -11.31 -10.70 3.25
CA THR A 22 -9.97 -10.29 2.80
C THR A 22 -8.90 -11.08 3.57
N VAL A 23 -8.25 -12.02 2.88
CA VAL A 23 -7.13 -12.80 3.42
C VAL A 23 -5.80 -12.20 2.98
N ILE A 24 -4.88 -12.04 3.95
CA ILE A 24 -3.54 -11.51 3.73
C ILE A 24 -2.52 -12.59 4.03
N THR A 25 -1.73 -12.95 3.03
CA THR A 25 -0.66 -13.94 3.13
C THR A 25 0.66 -13.28 2.74
N SER A 26 1.68 -13.39 3.61
CA SER A 26 3.01 -12.79 3.37
C SER A 26 2.95 -11.29 3.03
N SER A 27 2.08 -10.54 3.71
CA SER A 27 1.82 -9.11 3.49
C SER A 27 1.27 -8.76 2.08
N LYS A 28 0.56 -9.70 1.46
CA LYS A 28 -0.15 -9.53 0.18
C LYS A 28 -1.57 -10.05 0.31
N LEU A 29 -2.51 -9.38 -0.32
CA LEU A 29 -3.84 -9.94 -0.57
C LEU A 29 -3.70 -10.98 -1.67
N VAL A 30 -4.28 -12.16 -1.48
CA VAL A 30 -4.30 -13.22 -2.51
C VAL A 30 -5.75 -13.43 -2.92
N ALA A 31 -6.06 -13.21 -4.19
CA ALA A 31 -7.40 -13.46 -4.73
C ALA A 31 -7.68 -14.97 -4.74
N ASP A 32 -8.86 -15.37 -4.26
CA ASP A 32 -9.32 -16.75 -4.21
C ASP A 32 -10.06 -17.18 -5.48
N GLY A 33 -10.50 -16.22 -6.30
CA GLY A 33 -11.27 -16.47 -7.51
C GLY A 33 -11.17 -15.34 -8.52
N VAL A 34 -11.82 -15.55 -9.67
CA VAL A 34 -11.94 -14.53 -10.71
C VAL A 34 -13.01 -13.51 -10.33
N GLY A 35 -12.71 -12.22 -10.47
CA GLY A 35 -13.68 -11.17 -10.19
C GLY A 35 -13.16 -9.77 -10.46
N THR A 36 -14.08 -8.82 -10.61
CA THR A 36 -13.77 -7.39 -10.61
C THR A 36 -14.07 -6.82 -9.24
N TRP A 37 -13.11 -6.12 -8.66
CA TRP A 37 -13.14 -5.59 -7.30
C TRP A 37 -12.79 -4.10 -7.32
N THR A 38 -13.24 -3.34 -6.33
CA THR A 38 -12.82 -1.94 -6.16
C THR A 38 -11.65 -1.85 -5.19
N VAL A 39 -10.46 -1.48 -5.66
CA VAL A 39 -9.29 -1.23 -4.80
C VAL A 39 -9.48 0.07 -4.04
N ASN A 40 -9.42 -0.01 -2.72
CA ASN A 40 -9.35 1.16 -1.84
C ASN A 40 -8.07 1.07 -1.01
N SER A 41 -7.30 2.15 -0.92
CA SER A 41 -6.09 2.20 -0.09
C SER A 41 -5.97 3.53 0.65
N LYS A 42 -5.59 3.47 1.92
CA LYS A 42 -5.20 4.64 2.70
C LYS A 42 -3.88 4.34 3.41
N THR A 43 -2.99 5.32 3.45
CA THR A 43 -1.71 5.21 4.15
C THR A 43 -1.55 6.38 5.10
N THR A 44 -1.19 6.06 6.34
CA THR A 44 -0.93 7.03 7.40
C THR A 44 0.44 6.76 8.03
N LEU A 45 1.20 7.81 8.27
CA LEU A 45 2.47 7.80 8.99
C LEU A 45 2.22 7.98 10.49
N THR A 46 3.08 7.38 11.31
CA THR A 46 3.07 7.55 12.77
C THR A 46 3.65 8.89 13.22
N GLY A 47 4.32 9.62 12.32
CA GLY A 47 4.88 10.94 12.56
C GLY A 47 4.95 11.77 11.29
N SER A 48 5.20 13.07 11.46
CA SER A 48 5.32 14.01 10.34
C SER A 48 6.47 13.63 9.42
N TRP A 49 6.19 13.63 8.11
CA TRP A 49 7.23 13.43 7.11
C TRP A 49 8.07 14.71 6.97
N GLY A 50 9.25 14.71 7.59
CA GLY A 50 10.14 15.86 7.67
C GLY A 50 11.04 16.09 6.45
N ASN A 51 10.98 15.25 5.41
CA ASN A 51 11.77 15.43 4.20
C ASN A 51 11.00 16.24 3.16
N ALA A 52 11.64 17.21 2.49
CA ALA A 52 11.04 18.14 1.51
C ALA A 52 10.53 17.50 0.20
N THR A 53 10.26 16.21 0.22
CA THR A 53 9.90 15.36 -0.93
C THR A 53 8.73 14.47 -0.54
N SER A 54 7.98 13.92 -1.50
CA SER A 54 6.85 13.04 -1.18
C SER A 54 7.29 11.58 -0.96
N ILE A 55 6.54 10.83 -0.16
CA ILE A 55 6.61 9.37 -0.15
C ILE A 55 5.67 8.86 -1.24
N VAL A 56 6.19 8.05 -2.14
CA VAL A 56 5.37 7.43 -3.20
C VAL A 56 4.89 6.07 -2.72
N MET A 57 3.58 5.87 -2.75
CA MET A 57 2.91 4.61 -2.51
C MET A 57 2.52 4.00 -3.85
N THR A 58 2.77 2.71 -4.04
CA THR A 58 2.45 1.98 -5.26
C THR A 58 1.65 0.74 -4.90
N ILE A 59 0.43 0.65 -5.41
CA ILE A 59 -0.37 -0.57 -5.34
C ILE A 59 0.11 -1.46 -6.48
N MET A 60 0.54 -2.65 -6.11
CA MET A 60 1.09 -3.66 -7.00
C MET A 60 0.05 -4.74 -7.22
N LYS A 61 -0.18 -5.13 -8.47
CA LYS A 61 -0.86 -6.36 -8.85
C LYS A 61 0.20 -7.33 -9.39
N ASN A 62 0.41 -8.44 -8.70
CA ASN A 62 1.52 -9.36 -8.97
C ASN A 62 2.86 -8.61 -8.93
N ALA A 63 3.52 -8.47 -10.09
CA ALA A 63 4.77 -7.73 -10.25
C ALA A 63 4.57 -6.40 -11.02
N SER A 64 3.33 -6.03 -11.34
CA SER A 64 3.01 -4.85 -12.13
C SER A 64 2.38 -3.75 -11.27
N THR A 65 2.72 -2.51 -11.56
CA THR A 65 2.05 -1.35 -10.95
C THR A 65 0.59 -1.30 -11.39
N PHE A 66 -0.32 -1.31 -10.42
CA PHE A 66 -1.75 -1.05 -10.64
C PHE A 66 -2.06 0.44 -10.50
N GLY A 67 -1.50 1.09 -9.48
CA GLY A 67 -1.77 2.49 -9.22
C GLY A 67 -0.77 3.11 -8.26
N THR A 68 -0.69 4.44 -8.26
CA THR A 68 0.21 5.21 -7.41
C THR A 68 -0.50 6.37 -6.76
N TYR A 69 -0.09 6.70 -5.55
CA TYR A 69 -0.54 7.87 -4.81
C TYR A 69 0.58 8.28 -3.84
N SER A 70 0.57 9.50 -3.32
CA SER A 70 1.71 10.01 -2.55
C SER A 70 1.31 10.75 -1.29
N ILE A 71 2.15 10.62 -0.26
CA ILE A 71 2.08 11.46 0.95
C ILE A 71 2.92 12.69 0.64
N ALA A 72 2.29 13.84 0.54
CA ALA A 72 2.97 15.11 0.29
C ALA A 72 3.89 15.50 1.46
N PHE A 73 4.86 16.37 1.20
CA PHE A 73 5.67 16.97 2.25
C PHE A 73 4.78 17.66 3.29
N GLY A 74 5.10 17.48 4.58
CA GLY A 74 4.33 18.02 5.70
C GLY A 74 3.00 17.32 5.98
N ALA A 75 2.58 16.38 5.12
CA ALA A 75 1.41 15.55 5.37
C ALA A 75 1.79 14.26 6.11
N THR A 76 0.81 13.69 6.81
CA THR A 76 0.93 12.40 7.51
C THR A 76 0.06 11.32 6.91
N SER A 77 -0.81 11.65 5.96
CA SER A 77 -1.67 10.65 5.34
C SER A 77 -2.04 11.01 3.90
N THR A 78 -2.44 9.99 3.17
CA THR A 78 -2.96 10.09 1.81
C THR A 78 -3.87 8.90 1.53
N ALA A 79 -4.72 9.01 0.52
CA ALA A 79 -5.57 7.93 0.06
C ALA A 79 -5.47 7.76 -1.45
N PHE A 80 -5.57 6.52 -1.90
CA PHE A 80 -5.71 6.18 -3.29
C PHE A 80 -7.14 6.45 -3.75
N THR A 81 -7.30 7.07 -4.92
CA THR A 81 -8.60 7.21 -5.57
C THR A 81 -9.13 5.82 -5.92
N PRO A 82 -10.32 5.41 -5.44
CA PRO A 82 -10.83 4.07 -5.68
C PRO A 82 -10.87 3.73 -7.17
N ALA A 83 -10.40 2.53 -7.52
CA ALA A 83 -10.34 2.08 -8.91
C ALA A 83 -10.64 0.59 -9.03
N SER A 84 -11.32 0.21 -10.11
CA SER A 84 -11.65 -1.17 -10.39
C SER A 84 -10.42 -1.96 -10.83
N ILE A 85 -10.28 -3.18 -10.32
CA ILE A 85 -9.25 -4.14 -10.70
C ILE A 85 -9.92 -5.48 -11.01
N THR A 86 -9.50 -6.13 -12.08
CA THR A 86 -9.90 -7.52 -12.35
C THR A 86 -8.79 -8.44 -11.86
N LEU A 87 -9.15 -9.44 -11.05
CA LEU A 87 -8.25 -10.43 -10.48
C LEU A 87 -8.65 -11.83 -10.97
N ALA A 88 -7.66 -12.69 -11.18
CA ALA A 88 -7.82 -14.12 -11.31
C ALA A 88 -7.43 -14.82 -10.00
N ALA A 89 -7.78 -16.10 -9.85
CA ALA A 89 -7.33 -16.89 -8.71
C ALA A 89 -5.79 -16.87 -8.59
N ASN A 90 -5.29 -16.67 -7.37
CA ASN A 90 -3.89 -16.50 -7.01
C ASN A 90 -3.22 -15.18 -7.44
N ASP A 91 -3.94 -14.25 -8.08
CA ASP A 91 -3.41 -12.89 -8.25
C ASP A 91 -3.14 -12.28 -6.88
N THR A 92 -2.03 -11.57 -6.77
CA THR A 92 -1.64 -10.89 -5.53
C THR A 92 -1.80 -9.39 -5.66
N VAL A 93 -2.30 -8.74 -4.60
CA VAL A 93 -2.33 -7.28 -4.52
C VAL A 93 -1.67 -6.83 -3.22
N TRP A 94 -0.72 -5.91 -3.33
CA TRP A 94 0.08 -5.48 -2.19
C TRP A 94 0.53 -4.03 -2.36
N LEU A 95 1.01 -3.45 -1.26
CA LEU A 95 1.42 -2.06 -1.22
C LEU A 95 2.95 -1.98 -1.12
N GLN A 96 3.54 -1.18 -2.00
CA GLN A 96 4.93 -0.82 -2.02
C GLN A 96 5.06 0.65 -1.67
N TYR A 97 6.18 1.05 -1.08
CA TYR A 97 6.54 2.44 -0.93
C TYR A 97 7.96 2.68 -1.44
N THR A 98 8.18 3.88 -1.97
CA THR A 98 9.49 4.36 -2.37
C THR A 98 9.75 5.64 -1.61
N THR A 99 10.80 5.64 -0.80
CA THR A 99 11.28 6.87 -0.17
C THR A 99 12.30 7.57 -1.06
N PRO A 100 12.31 8.91 -1.06
CA PRO A 100 13.41 9.72 -1.57
C PRO A 100 14.74 9.32 -0.90
N PHE A 101 15.85 9.49 -1.64
CA PHE A 101 17.19 9.09 -1.19
C PHE A 101 17.50 9.57 0.23
N GLY A 102 17.90 8.65 1.12
CA GLY A 102 18.31 8.97 2.49
C GLY A 102 17.18 9.06 3.52
N ALA A 103 15.92 8.93 3.11
CA ALA A 103 14.79 8.94 4.02
C ALA A 103 14.29 7.51 4.31
N SER A 104 14.11 7.16 5.58
CA SER A 104 13.42 5.92 5.98
C SER A 104 12.21 6.29 6.83
N GLY A 105 11.08 5.67 6.54
CA GLY A 105 9.85 5.82 7.30
C GLY A 105 9.29 4.44 7.58
N THR A 106 8.92 4.16 8.83
CA THR A 106 8.24 2.91 9.17
C THR A 106 6.75 3.12 8.97
N ILE A 107 6.17 2.45 7.97
CA ILE A 107 4.72 2.38 7.84
C ILE A 107 4.25 1.29 8.81
N LEU A 108 3.62 1.69 9.91
CA LEU A 108 3.13 0.74 10.90
C LEU A 108 1.92 0.01 10.35
N SER A 109 1.95 -1.31 10.45
CA SER A 109 0.80 -2.15 10.22
C SER A 109 -0.28 -1.99 11.27
N GLY A 110 -1.53 -2.27 10.88
CA GLY A 110 -2.64 -2.32 11.82
C GLY A 110 -2.98 -0.97 12.46
N ALA A 111 -2.30 0.12 12.06
CA ALA A 111 -2.81 1.46 12.32
C ALA A 111 -4.23 1.50 11.77
N ALA A 112 -5.19 1.97 12.58
CA ALA A 112 -6.61 1.96 12.23
C ALA A 112 -6.95 2.58 10.86
N ASN A 113 -6.00 3.32 10.27
CA ASN A 113 -6.12 4.08 9.04
C ASN A 113 -5.08 3.70 7.94
N THR A 114 -4.33 2.61 8.08
CA THR A 114 -3.46 2.09 7.00
C THR A 114 -3.98 0.73 6.55
N TYR A 115 -4.67 0.73 5.40
CA TYR A 115 -5.35 -0.47 4.89
C TYR A 115 -5.42 -0.46 3.37
N LEU A 116 -5.43 -1.66 2.81
CA LEU A 116 -5.83 -1.97 1.44
C LEU A 116 -7.02 -2.92 1.52
N TYR A 117 -8.14 -2.61 0.88
CA TYR A 117 -9.31 -3.50 0.85
C TYR A 117 -10.03 -3.47 -0.49
N PHE A 118 -10.82 -4.52 -0.69
CA PHE A 118 -11.75 -4.64 -1.80
C PHE A 118 -13.20 -4.46 -1.33
N SER A 119 -13.98 -3.76 -2.15
CA SER A 119 -15.44 -3.65 -2.05
C SER A 119 -16.09 -3.96 -3.38
#